data_AF-A0A2H0T853-F1
#
_entry.id   AF-A0A2H0T853-F1
#
_cell.length_a   1.000
_cell.length_b   1.000
_cell.length_c   1.000
_cell.angle_alpha   90.00
_cell.angle_beta   90.00
_cell.angle_gamma   90.00
#
_symmetry.space_group_name_H-M   'P 1'
#
loop_
_entity.id
_entity.type
_entity.pdbx_description
1 polymer ?
#
loop_
_entity_poly.entity_id
_entity_poly.type
_entity_poly.pdbx_seq_one_letter_code
_entity_poly.pdbx_strand_id
1 'polypeptide(L)'
;MSNAVEISNIAKMDMCDILCITGGEPMLDPDKTLKIIALAKRINPSLIIYLYTAWFSEQLPEIIDAVDGIHFTLHSNANNKDIDNFQRFQEMLREYADKSFRLYINSNIKRPITIYPYLWKRVETKPWLSEETLLAVQPNGLPKNEALYIKIKYLFTN
;
A
#
# COMPACT_ATOMS: atom_id res chain seq x y z
N MET A 1 22.62 -9.63 5.97
CA MET A 1 22.14 -8.76 7.07
C MET A 1 20.88 -8.08 6.56
N SER A 2 19.78 -8.20 7.29
CA SER A 2 18.52 -7.52 6.97
C SER A 2 18.68 -6.02 7.22
N ASN A 3 18.35 -5.18 6.24
CA ASN A 3 18.31 -3.72 6.41
C ASN A 3 16.91 -3.28 6.83
N ALA A 4 16.31 -3.93 7.83
CA ALA A 4 15.16 -3.33 8.51
C ALA A 4 15.71 -2.25 9.44
N VAL A 5 15.58 -0.99 9.05
CA VAL A 5 16.03 0.13 9.88
C VAL A 5 14.79 0.72 10.53
N GLU A 6 14.67 0.54 11.85
CA GLU A 6 13.74 1.34 12.62
C GLU A 6 14.25 2.78 12.63
N ILE A 7 13.47 3.68 12.02
CA ILE A 7 13.72 5.11 12.17
C ILE A 7 12.68 5.65 13.15
N SER A 8 13.17 6.25 14.22
CA SER A 8 12.35 7.02 15.15
C SER A 8 12.10 8.45 14.65
N ASN A 9 12.72 8.84 13.53
CA ASN A 9 12.63 10.18 12.97
C ASN A 9 12.36 10.12 11.46
N ILE A 10 11.22 10.68 11.06
CA ILE A 10 10.79 10.79 9.66
C ILE A 10 11.73 11.63 8.79
N ALA A 11 12.59 12.47 9.39
CA ALA A 11 13.57 13.29 8.67
C ALA A 11 14.52 12.48 7.76
N LYS A 12 14.67 11.16 7.98
CA LYS A 12 15.48 10.28 7.11
C LYS A 12 14.79 9.87 5.79
N MET A 13 13.62 10.42 5.50
CA MET A 13 12.89 10.16 4.24
C MET A 13 13.56 10.78 3.01
N ASP A 14 14.47 11.72 3.19
CA ASP A 14 15.32 12.27 2.13
C ASP A 14 16.18 11.20 1.44
N MET A 15 16.49 10.09 2.13
CA MET A 15 17.24 8.96 1.61
C MET A 15 16.41 7.96 0.78
N CYS A 16 15.11 8.16 0.67
CA CYS A 16 14.20 7.21 0.01
C CYS A 16 13.72 7.74 -1.34
N ASP A 17 13.77 6.90 -2.37
CA ASP A 17 13.15 7.21 -3.67
C ASP A 17 11.64 6.90 -3.67
N ILE A 18 11.26 5.86 -2.93
CA ILE A 18 9.88 5.36 -2.85
C ILE A 18 9.50 5.08 -1.39
N LEU A 19 8.34 5.56 -0.98
CA LEU A 19 7.70 5.25 0.30
C LEU A 19 6.43 4.43 0.06
N CYS A 20 6.32 3.25 0.68
CA CYS A 20 5.06 2.51 0.73
C CYS A 20 4.48 2.57 2.14
N ILE A 21 3.34 3.23 2.31
CA ILE A 21 2.65 3.33 3.60
C ILE A 21 1.80 2.07 3.81
N THR A 22 2.02 1.41 4.95
CA THR A 22 1.34 0.19 5.39
C THR A 22 1.26 0.18 6.94
N GLY A 23 0.56 -0.78 7.56
CA GLY A 23 0.47 -0.86 9.03
C GLY A 23 -0.85 -1.43 9.57
N GLY A 24 -1.26 -2.60 9.09
CA GLY A 24 -2.52 -3.24 9.45
C GLY A 24 -3.65 -2.87 8.49
N GLU A 25 -3.95 -1.57 8.36
CA GLU A 25 -4.77 -0.99 7.29
C GLU A 25 -4.72 0.55 7.40
N PRO A 26 -3.95 1.26 6.55
CA PRO A 26 -3.83 2.72 6.60
C PRO A 26 -5.17 3.48 6.49
N MET A 27 -6.18 2.84 5.89
CA MET A 27 -7.52 3.43 5.76
C MET A 27 -8.35 3.40 7.05
N LEU A 28 -7.85 2.82 8.15
CA LEU A 28 -8.52 2.91 9.47
C LEU A 28 -8.36 4.28 10.12
N ASP A 29 -7.33 5.05 9.76
CA ASP A 29 -7.09 6.41 10.25
C ASP A 29 -6.60 7.28 9.06
N PRO A 30 -7.51 7.71 8.18
CA PRO A 30 -7.17 8.47 6.98
C PRO A 30 -6.46 9.78 7.29
N ASP A 31 -6.90 10.50 8.33
CA ASP A 31 -6.28 11.74 8.79
C ASP A 31 -4.81 11.56 9.16
N LYS A 32 -4.49 10.50 9.90
CA LYS A 32 -3.10 10.16 10.24
C LYS A 32 -2.31 9.79 8.99
N THR A 33 -2.90 9.02 8.09
CA THR A 33 -2.27 8.66 6.81
C THR A 33 -1.93 9.92 6.00
N LEU A 34 -2.86 10.86 5.85
CA LEU A 34 -2.65 12.14 5.17
C LEU A 34 -1.56 12.99 5.85
N LYS A 35 -1.52 13.04 7.19
CA LYS A 35 -0.46 13.73 7.93
C LYS A 35 0.93 13.14 7.64
N ILE A 36 1.03 11.82 7.57
CA ILE A 36 2.29 11.14 7.22
C ILE A 36 2.71 11.49 5.79
N ILE A 37 1.77 11.42 4.84
CA ILE A 37 2.01 11.77 3.43
C ILE A 37 2.50 13.21 3.29
N ALA A 38 1.81 14.16 3.92
CA ALA A 38 2.17 15.57 3.87
C ALA A 38 3.56 15.84 4.47
N LEU A 39 3.90 15.19 5.59
CA LEU A 39 5.21 15.32 6.21
C LEU A 39 6.31 14.72 5.33
N ALA A 40 6.04 13.57 4.70
CA ALA A 40 6.96 12.92 3.78
C ALA A 40 7.28 13.80 2.56
N LYS A 41 6.25 14.32 1.89
CA LYS A 41 6.41 15.24 0.75
C LYS A 41 7.07 16.56 1.13
N ARG A 42 6.90 17.04 2.37
CA ARG A 42 7.61 18.23 2.86
C ARG A 42 9.12 18.01 2.95
N ILE A 43 9.54 16.81 3.36
CA ILE A 43 10.96 16.44 3.50
C ILE A 43 11.58 16.16 2.13
N ASN A 44 10.86 15.41 1.29
CA ASN A 44 11.29 15.07 -0.06
C ASN A 44 10.13 15.31 -1.05
N PRO A 45 10.06 16.47 -1.71
CA PRO A 45 8.99 16.79 -2.66
C PRO A 45 8.90 15.85 -3.87
N SER A 46 10.01 15.21 -4.24
CA SER A 46 10.08 14.23 -5.35
C SER A 46 9.78 12.79 -4.94
N LEU A 47 9.58 12.52 -3.64
CA LEU A 47 9.34 11.17 -3.13
C LEU A 47 8.11 10.55 -3.77
N ILE A 48 8.23 9.35 -4.35
CA ILE A 48 7.08 8.59 -4.86
C ILE A 48 6.42 7.87 -3.70
N ILE A 49 5.12 8.08 -3.50
CA ILE A 49 4.37 7.51 -2.38
C ILE A 49 3.33 6.52 -2.91
N TYR A 50 3.38 5.29 -2.39
CA TYR A 50 2.34 4.29 -2.56
C TYR A 50 1.59 4.07 -1.24
N LEU A 51 0.28 3.88 -1.32
CA LEU A 51 -0.52 3.34 -0.23
C LEU A 51 -0.77 1.85 -0.44
N TYR A 52 -0.51 1.02 0.57
CA TYR A 52 -0.98 -0.36 0.59
C TYR A 52 -2.27 -0.47 1.41
N THR A 53 -3.35 -0.97 0.81
CA THR A 53 -4.66 -1.12 1.47
C THR A 53 -5.41 -2.35 0.95
N ALA A 54 -6.29 -2.91 1.77
CA ALA A 54 -7.29 -3.88 1.40
C ALA A 54 -8.72 -3.37 1.63
N TRP A 55 -8.86 -2.12 2.07
CA TRP A 55 -10.11 -1.54 2.53
C TRP A 55 -10.54 -0.36 1.67
N PHE A 56 -11.77 -0.42 1.16
CA PHE A 56 -12.41 0.72 0.51
C PHE A 56 -13.07 1.64 1.56
N SER A 57 -12.80 2.94 1.47
CA SER A 57 -13.41 3.98 2.31
C SER A 57 -13.92 5.12 1.44
N GLU A 58 -14.91 5.86 1.92
CA GLU A 58 -15.41 7.07 1.24
C GLU A 58 -14.38 8.20 1.22
N GLN A 59 -13.41 8.19 2.13
CA GLN A 59 -12.30 9.15 2.18
C GLN A 59 -11.11 8.76 1.28
N LEU A 60 -11.23 7.65 0.55
CA LEU A 60 -10.18 7.16 -0.34
C LEU A 60 -9.82 8.14 -1.48
N PRO A 61 -10.74 8.94 -2.06
CA PRO A 61 -10.40 9.98 -3.03
C PRO A 61 -9.33 10.95 -2.52
N GLU A 62 -9.49 11.48 -1.31
CA GLU A 62 -8.54 12.43 -0.71
C GLU A 62 -7.13 11.83 -0.56
N ILE A 63 -7.07 10.53 -0.24
CA ILE A 63 -5.79 9.81 -0.14
C ILE A 63 -5.21 9.53 -1.51
N ILE A 64 -6.02 9.15 -2.51
CA ILE A 64 -5.55 8.93 -3.89
C ILE A 64 -4.92 10.21 -4.44
N ASP A 65 -5.55 11.36 -4.19
CA ASP A 65 -5.02 12.66 -4.60
C ASP A 65 -3.63 12.93 -4.02
N ALA A 66 -3.41 12.52 -2.77
CA ALA A 66 -2.17 12.77 -2.03
C ALA A 66 -1.03 11.79 -2.34
N VAL A 67 -1.29 10.66 -3.01
CA VAL A 67 -0.28 9.64 -3.33
C VAL A 67 -0.04 9.50 -4.84
N ASP A 68 1.04 8.80 -5.20
CA ASP A 68 1.41 8.52 -6.59
C ASP A 68 0.81 7.19 -7.08
N GLY A 69 0.36 6.33 -6.15
CA GLY A 69 -0.30 5.09 -6.50
C GLY A 69 -0.85 4.30 -5.31
N ILE A 70 -1.65 3.29 -5.62
CA ILE A 70 -2.21 2.37 -4.61
C ILE A 70 -1.86 0.92 -4.97
N HIS A 71 -1.42 0.19 -3.96
CA HIS A 71 -1.36 -1.27 -3.93
C HIS A 71 -2.61 -1.79 -3.22
N PHE A 72 -3.61 -2.24 -3.99
CA PHE A 72 -4.84 -2.81 -3.43
C PHE A 72 -4.72 -4.33 -3.30
N THR A 73 -5.21 -4.90 -2.20
CA THR A 73 -5.16 -6.35 -1.96
C THR A 73 -6.53 -6.95 -1.65
N LEU A 74 -6.85 -8.07 -2.31
CA LEU A 74 -7.97 -8.93 -1.95
C LEU A 74 -7.46 -10.14 -1.14
N HIS A 75 -7.90 -10.25 0.10
CA HIS A 75 -7.51 -11.34 1.01
C HIS A 75 -8.28 -12.64 0.77
N SER A 76 -7.75 -13.77 1.25
CA SER A 76 -8.36 -15.10 1.07
C SER A 76 -9.77 -15.22 1.66
N ASN A 77 -10.08 -14.42 2.67
CA ASN A 77 -11.38 -14.37 3.35
C ASN A 77 -12.33 -13.30 2.78
N ALA A 78 -12.00 -12.69 1.63
CA ALA A 78 -12.85 -11.70 0.99
C ALA A 78 -14.27 -12.23 0.80
N ASN A 79 -15.23 -11.54 1.42
CA ASN A 79 -16.66 -11.83 1.31
C ASN A 79 -17.29 -10.99 0.19
N ASN A 80 -18.61 -11.14 -0.03
CA ASN A 80 -19.29 -10.40 -1.09
C ASN A 80 -19.17 -8.88 -0.95
N LYS A 81 -19.23 -8.35 0.28
CA LYS A 81 -19.05 -6.92 0.54
C LYS A 81 -17.66 -6.45 0.15
N ASP A 82 -16.62 -7.25 0.40
CA ASP A 82 -15.25 -6.92 -0.01
C ASP A 82 -15.11 -6.88 -1.53
N ILE A 83 -15.78 -7.81 -2.24
CA ILE A 83 -15.81 -7.81 -3.70
C ILE A 83 -16.60 -6.61 -4.25
N ASP A 84 -17.75 -6.28 -3.68
CA ASP A 84 -18.55 -5.11 -4.07
C ASP A 84 -17.76 -3.80 -3.84
N ASN A 85 -17.09 -3.70 -2.70
CA ASN A 85 -16.20 -2.60 -2.37
C ASN A 85 -15.03 -2.50 -3.36
N PHE A 86 -14.45 -3.62 -3.76
CA PHE A 86 -13.42 -3.66 -4.80
C PHE A 86 -13.95 -3.22 -6.17
N GLN A 87 -15.18 -3.58 -6.54
CA GLN A 87 -15.79 -3.08 -7.78
C GLN A 87 -16.00 -1.56 -7.71
N ARG A 88 -16.52 -1.04 -6.60
CA ARG A 88 -16.65 0.42 -6.40
C ARG A 88 -15.30 1.13 -6.46
N PHE A 89 -14.27 0.53 -5.87
CA PHE A 89 -12.90 1.03 -5.96
C PHE A 89 -12.45 1.13 -7.42
N GLN A 90 -12.60 0.06 -8.22
CA GLN A 90 -12.27 0.07 -9.64
C GLN A 90 -13.01 1.15 -10.42
N GLU A 91 -14.30 1.35 -10.18
CA GLU A 91 -15.05 2.39 -10.88
C GLU A 91 -14.48 3.79 -10.59
N MET A 92 -14.13 4.06 -9.32
CA MET A 92 -13.49 5.32 -8.92
C MET A 92 -12.11 5.52 -9.55
N LEU A 93 -11.31 4.46 -9.74
CA LEU A 93 -9.97 4.58 -10.33
C LEU A 93 -9.97 5.15 -11.76
N ARG A 94 -11.11 5.13 -12.46
CA ARG A 94 -11.24 5.72 -13.80
C ARG A 94 -10.94 7.21 -13.84
N GLU A 95 -11.15 7.91 -12.72
CA GLU A 95 -10.92 9.35 -12.59
C GLU A 95 -9.43 9.70 -12.39
N TYR A 96 -8.58 8.69 -12.16
CA TYR A 96 -7.19 8.84 -11.72
C TYR A 96 -6.19 8.23 -12.69
N ALA A 97 -6.29 8.59 -13.98
CA ALA A 97 -5.50 7.99 -15.06
C ALA A 97 -3.98 8.25 -14.95
N ASP A 98 -3.57 9.28 -14.21
CA ASP A 98 -2.18 9.66 -13.96
C ASP A 98 -1.51 8.83 -12.84
N LYS A 99 -2.30 8.14 -12.01
CA LYS A 99 -1.81 7.38 -10.86
C LYS A 99 -1.41 5.95 -11.23
N SER A 100 -0.54 5.34 -10.41
CA SER A 100 -0.09 3.95 -10.60
C SER A 100 -0.79 2.96 -9.67
N PHE A 101 -1.81 2.26 -10.18
CA PHE A 101 -2.52 1.24 -9.41
C PHE A 101 -1.98 -0.18 -9.64
N ARG A 102 -1.85 -0.96 -8.56
CA ARG A 102 -1.44 -2.36 -8.59
C ARG A 102 -2.40 -3.19 -7.74
N LEU A 103 -2.78 -4.36 -8.26
CA LEU A 103 -3.71 -5.27 -7.61
C LEU A 103 -3.00 -6.57 -7.22
N TYR A 104 -3.14 -6.96 -5.96
CA TYR A 104 -2.75 -8.27 -5.46
C TYR A 104 -4.00 -9.07 -5.07
N ILE A 105 -4.12 -10.29 -5.57
CA ILE A 105 -5.25 -11.17 -5.33
C ILE A 105 -4.73 -12.41 -4.64
N ASN A 106 -5.28 -12.75 -3.48
CA ASN A 106 -4.95 -14.00 -2.82
C ASN A 106 -5.42 -15.19 -3.68
N SER A 107 -4.53 -16.13 -3.95
CA SER A 107 -4.80 -17.31 -4.78
C SER A 107 -5.92 -18.23 -4.24
N ASN A 108 -6.31 -18.08 -2.96
CA ASN A 108 -7.34 -18.89 -2.33
C ASN A 108 -8.76 -18.29 -2.46
N ILE A 109 -8.93 -17.16 -3.15
CA ILE A 109 -10.27 -16.62 -3.41
C ILE A 109 -10.99 -17.56 -4.39
N LYS A 110 -12.11 -18.15 -3.93
CA LYS A 110 -12.92 -19.10 -4.71
C LYS A 110 -14.10 -18.45 -5.43
N ARG A 111 -14.27 -17.14 -5.27
CA ARG A 111 -15.40 -16.38 -5.82
C ARG A 111 -14.97 -15.72 -7.14
N PRO A 112 -15.87 -15.60 -8.14
CA PRO A 112 -15.59 -14.81 -9.33
C PRO A 112 -15.33 -13.34 -8.97
N ILE A 113 -14.33 -12.75 -9.63
CA ILE A 113 -13.99 -11.33 -9.49
C ILE A 113 -13.88 -10.75 -10.90
N THR A 114 -14.55 -9.63 -11.15
CA THR A 114 -14.38 -8.86 -12.39
C THR A 114 -13.24 -7.87 -12.21
N ILE A 115 -12.29 -7.85 -13.15
CA ILE A 115 -11.14 -6.93 -13.14
C ILE A 115 -11.20 -6.12 -14.43
N TYR A 116 -10.97 -4.82 -14.34
CA TYR A 116 -10.81 -3.94 -15.50
C TYR A 116 -9.32 -3.72 -15.77
N PRO A 117 -8.68 -4.48 -16.68
CA PRO A 117 -7.21 -4.56 -16.74
C PRO A 117 -6.54 -3.22 -17.06
N TYR A 118 -7.22 -2.34 -17.80
CA TYR A 118 -6.69 -1.03 -18.19
C TYR A 118 -6.49 -0.08 -17.00
N LEU A 119 -7.14 -0.34 -15.85
CA LEU A 119 -6.95 0.45 -14.62
C LEU A 119 -5.69 0.06 -13.85
N TRP A 120 -5.14 -1.13 -14.10
CA TRP A 120 -4.10 -1.71 -13.29
C TRP A 120 -2.78 -1.77 -14.06
N LYS A 121 -1.75 -1.11 -13.54
CA LYS A 121 -0.38 -1.24 -14.07
C LYS A 121 0.17 -2.65 -13.86
N ARG A 122 -0.32 -3.35 -12.83
CA ARG A 122 0.06 -4.72 -12.49
C ARG A 122 -1.10 -5.41 -11.78
N VAL A 123 -1.37 -6.65 -12.17
CA VAL A 123 -2.28 -7.56 -11.47
C VAL A 123 -1.50 -8.82 -11.15
N GLU A 124 -1.54 -9.25 -9.90
CA GLU A 124 -0.88 -10.47 -9.45
C GLU A 124 -1.83 -11.36 -8.65
N THR A 125 -1.71 -12.66 -8.87
CA THR A 125 -2.32 -13.66 -8.01
C THR A 125 -1.22 -14.41 -7.26
N LYS A 126 -1.22 -14.34 -5.93
CA LYS A 126 -0.19 -14.99 -5.10
C LYS A 126 -0.73 -15.36 -3.71
N PRO A 127 -0.20 -16.40 -3.07
CA PRO A 127 -0.53 -16.69 -1.68
C PRO A 127 0.00 -15.58 -0.76
N TRP A 128 -0.66 -15.40 0.39
CA TRP A 128 -0.08 -14.61 1.47
C TRP A 128 1.07 -15.39 2.10
N LEU A 129 2.20 -14.73 2.29
CA LEU A 129 3.35 -15.28 3.01
C LEU A 129 3.39 -14.64 4.39
N SER A 130 3.56 -15.46 5.44
CA SER A 130 3.90 -14.91 6.76
C SER A 130 5.24 -14.20 6.69
N GLU A 131 5.49 -13.26 7.61
CA GLU A 131 6.81 -12.62 7.71
C GLU A 131 7.93 -13.66 7.82
N GLU A 132 7.74 -14.70 8.63
CA GLU A 132 8.66 -15.83 8.73
C GLU A 132 8.88 -16.53 7.38
N THR A 133 7.81 -16.83 6.66
CA THR A 133 7.90 -17.50 5.34
C THR A 133 8.56 -16.59 4.32
N LEU A 134 8.22 -15.31 4.32
CA LEU A 134 8.81 -14.29 3.46
C LEU A 134 10.31 -14.19 3.74
N LEU A 135 10.72 -14.12 5.00
CA LEU A 135 12.12 -14.10 5.40
C LEU A 135 12.85 -15.41 5.07
N ALA A 136 12.17 -16.56 5.07
CA ALA A 136 12.77 -17.83 4.65
C ALA A 136 13.06 -17.87 3.14
N VAL A 137 12.17 -17.34 2.31
CA VAL A 137 12.32 -17.34 0.83
C VAL A 137 13.06 -16.10 0.30
N GLN A 138 13.03 -15.01 1.07
CA GLN A 138 13.70 -13.74 0.83
C GLN A 138 14.32 -13.29 2.17
N PRO A 139 15.56 -13.70 2.49
CA PRO A 139 16.21 -13.39 3.78
C PRO A 139 16.37 -11.90 4.12
N ASN A 140 16.19 -11.04 3.12
CA ASN A 140 16.14 -9.59 3.25
C ASN A 140 14.71 -9.02 3.35
N GLY A 141 13.67 -9.86 3.29
CA GLY A 141 12.26 -9.52 3.28
C GLY A 141 11.77 -8.84 1.99
N LEU A 142 12.65 -8.74 0.98
CA LEU A 142 12.52 -7.81 -0.14
C LEU A 142 12.56 -8.55 -1.48
N PRO A 143 11.80 -8.09 -2.49
CA PRO A 143 12.07 -8.44 -3.88
C PRO A 143 13.55 -8.17 -4.20
N LYS A 144 14.17 -9.02 -5.02
CA LYS A 144 15.57 -8.88 -5.41
C LYS A 144 15.84 -7.44 -5.92
N ASN A 145 16.74 -6.74 -5.24
CA ASN A 145 17.31 -5.40 -5.50
C ASN A 145 16.70 -4.13 -4.87
N GLU A 146 15.51 -4.09 -4.27
CA GLU A 146 14.91 -2.77 -3.95
C GLU A 146 13.95 -2.80 -2.76
N ALA A 147 14.38 -2.23 -1.63
CA ALA A 147 13.62 -1.34 -0.73
C ALA A 147 14.18 -1.37 0.70
N LEU A 148 14.15 -0.24 1.39
CA LEU A 148 14.42 -0.16 2.82
C LEU A 148 13.08 -0.32 3.55
N TYR A 149 12.93 -1.36 4.38
CA TYR A 149 11.75 -1.46 5.25
C TYR A 149 11.94 -0.53 6.44
N ILE A 150 11.18 0.55 6.43
CA ILE A 150 11.16 1.54 7.50
C ILE A 150 9.92 1.31 8.35
N LYS A 151 10.11 0.79 9.57
CA LYS A 151 9.06 0.78 10.59
C LYS A 151 9.12 2.11 11.33
N ILE A 152 8.14 2.98 11.11
CA ILE A 152 8.05 4.26 11.83
C ILE A 152 7.23 4.06 13.10
N LYS A 153 7.89 4.12 14.26
CA LYS A 153 7.22 4.11 15.57
C LYS A 153 6.95 5.56 15.98
N TYR A 154 5.78 6.09 15.61
CA TYR A 154 5.35 7.40 16.08
C TYR A 154 4.95 7.35 17.56
N LEU A 155 5.71 8.05 18.40
CA LEU A 155 5.26 8.50 19.70
C LEU A 155 4.60 9.86 19.49
N PHE A 156 3.27 9.94 19.53
CA PHE A 156 2.61 11.23 19.71
C PHE A 156 2.88 11.66 21.16
N THR A 157 3.81 12.59 21.36
CA THR A 157 3.77 13.43 22.56
C THR A 157 2.83 14.58 22.25
N ASN A 158 1.69 14.61 22.94
CA ASN A 158 0.78 15.75 22.98
C ASN A 158 1.50 17.02 23.43
#